data_AF-A0A4U1LUD2-F1
#
_entry.id   AF-A0A4U1LUD2-F1
#
_cell.length_a   1.000
_cell.length_b   1.000
_cell.length_c   1.000
_cell.angle_alpha   90.00
_cell.angle_beta   90.00
_cell.angle_gamma   90.00
#
_symmetry.space_group_name_H-M   'P 1'
#
loop_
_entity.id
_entity.type
_entity.pdbx_description
1 polymer ?
#
loop_
_entity_poly.entity_id
_entity_poly.type
_entity_poly.pdbx_seq_one_letter_code
_entity_poly.pdbx_strand_id
1 'polypeptide(L)'
;MEDKIEIILVGAILEFIDTKVEFIPKCLHSAMSIFMDDKSIFEKIPEKVIKSSEDFEKLNKGRPMTGLGKDWLTNKGQENDKEIEYFDKNGVLIYDGIHASAFGRMNYFYRSKGIRLYLLEDKTIMTVCPYSYIDHQGFSFVQEEVDKTKFKKIKTADEVQQHLGWTREDPNDRSKIKVNEQLIKMLTSIKKPFHRDYYLEYLLTPPDVDKISDFSENIRLKFWDVCLSKRFKKNWGKEMQENAISFLSYLKIPPSPIQILEFIKRKSKGAKLDEILEKIDNLQDNLTNQKEDIFEFKPNIGGVGINLNELNKRIAKKFNL
;
A
#
# COMPACT_ATOMS: atom_id res chain seq x y z
N MET A 1 -11.25 9.48 15.14
CA MET A 1 -10.30 8.88 14.18
C MET A 1 -8.86 8.98 14.67
N GLU A 2 -8.42 10.14 15.17
CA GLU A 2 -7.06 10.33 15.71
C GLU A 2 -6.67 9.29 16.76
N ASP A 3 -7.52 9.01 17.76
CA ASP A 3 -7.21 7.99 18.78
C ASP A 3 -7.01 6.57 18.19
N LYS A 4 -7.72 6.25 17.08
CA LYS A 4 -7.57 4.98 16.36
C LYS A 4 -6.21 4.93 15.63
N ILE A 5 -5.77 6.06 15.08
CA ILE A 5 -4.46 6.18 14.41
C ILE A 5 -3.32 6.15 15.43
N GLU A 6 -3.48 6.86 16.56
CA GLU A 6 -2.50 6.88 17.64
C GLU A 6 -2.24 5.48 18.18
N ILE A 7 -3.28 4.68 18.46
CA ILE A 7 -3.07 3.33 19.00
C ILE A 7 -2.37 2.39 18.01
N ILE A 8 -2.69 2.49 16.72
CA ILE A 8 -2.02 1.68 15.68
C ILE A 8 -0.55 2.10 15.58
N LEU A 9 -0.27 3.42 15.56
CA LEU A 9 1.08 3.96 15.50
C LEU A 9 1.92 3.53 16.71
N VAL A 10 1.38 3.63 17.91
CA VAL A 10 2.05 3.16 19.14
C VAL A 10 2.33 1.66 19.06
N GLY A 11 1.35 0.85 18.65
CA GLY A 11 1.54 -0.59 18.46
C GLY A 11 2.66 -0.90 17.44
N ALA A 12 2.73 -0.16 16.34
CA ALA A 12 3.76 -0.35 15.33
C ALA A 12 5.15 0.04 15.82
N ILE A 13 5.28 1.12 16.58
CA ILE A 13 6.56 1.51 17.16
C ILE A 13 7.04 0.46 18.16
N LEU A 14 6.16 -0.06 19.01
CA LEU A 14 6.50 -1.14 19.95
C LEU A 14 6.96 -2.40 19.21
N GLU A 15 6.28 -2.81 18.13
CA GLU A 15 6.76 -3.91 17.26
C GLU A 15 8.08 -3.58 16.56
N PHE A 16 8.34 -2.31 16.23
CA PHE A 16 9.55 -1.88 15.55
C PHE A 16 10.79 -1.97 16.45
N ILE A 17 10.63 -1.68 17.75
CA ILE A 17 11.68 -1.81 18.77
C ILE A 17 11.64 -3.18 19.50
N ASP A 18 11.00 -4.17 18.88
CA ASP A 18 10.85 -5.55 19.36
C ASP A 18 10.32 -5.69 20.81
N THR A 19 9.41 -4.77 21.18
CA THR A 19 8.68 -4.78 22.44
C THR A 19 7.32 -5.44 22.29
N LYS A 20 6.87 -6.16 23.33
CA LYS A 20 5.56 -6.84 23.35
C LYS A 20 4.41 -5.83 23.21
N VAL A 21 3.46 -6.14 22.33
CA VAL A 21 2.22 -5.36 22.16
C VAL A 21 1.03 -6.13 22.73
N GLU A 22 0.43 -5.60 23.79
CA GLU A 22 -0.66 -6.30 24.50
C GLU A 22 -2.04 -6.04 23.91
N PHE A 23 -2.16 -5.13 22.94
CA PHE A 23 -3.42 -4.63 22.40
C PHE A 23 -3.56 -4.81 20.88
N ILE A 24 -2.86 -5.79 20.28
CA ILE A 24 -2.93 -6.11 18.84
C ILE A 24 -4.38 -6.22 18.31
N PRO A 25 -5.32 -6.92 18.98
CA PRO A 25 -6.71 -7.00 18.51
C PRO A 25 -7.39 -5.63 18.43
N LYS A 26 -7.07 -4.72 19.37
CA LYS A 26 -7.61 -3.36 19.37
C LYS A 26 -7.05 -2.54 18.20
N CYS A 27 -5.79 -2.73 17.82
CA CYS A 27 -5.22 -2.12 16.62
C CYS A 27 -5.91 -2.61 15.36
N LEU A 28 -6.13 -3.93 15.21
CA LEU A 28 -6.89 -4.50 14.09
C LEU A 28 -8.29 -3.87 14.01
N HIS A 29 -9.04 -3.85 15.11
CA HIS A 29 -10.40 -3.30 15.12
C HIS A 29 -10.41 -1.81 14.80
N SER A 30 -9.39 -1.08 15.26
CA SER A 30 -9.21 0.34 14.95
C SER A 30 -8.97 0.55 13.46
N ALA A 31 -8.06 -0.20 12.85
CA ALA A 31 -7.75 -0.13 11.42
C ALA A 31 -8.97 -0.48 10.56
N MET A 32 -9.62 -1.62 10.85
CA MET A 32 -10.83 -2.03 10.12
C MET A 32 -11.94 -0.99 10.26
N SER A 33 -12.11 -0.42 11.45
CA SER A 33 -13.09 0.65 11.64
C SER A 33 -12.73 1.93 10.87
N ILE A 34 -11.46 2.24 10.63
CA ILE A 34 -11.05 3.39 9.80
C ILE A 34 -11.45 3.16 8.35
N PHE A 35 -11.18 1.97 7.78
CA PHE A 35 -11.65 1.64 6.43
C PHE A 35 -13.17 1.75 6.32
N MET A 36 -13.90 1.20 7.29
CA MET A 36 -15.37 1.24 7.30
C MET A 36 -15.97 2.65 7.39
N ASP A 37 -15.21 3.65 7.85
CA ASP A 37 -15.65 5.04 7.97
C ASP A 37 -15.71 5.76 6.60
N ASP A 38 -15.06 5.23 5.56
CA ASP A 38 -15.07 5.80 4.20
C ASP A 38 -15.65 4.80 3.19
N LYS A 39 -16.83 5.09 2.64
CA LYS A 39 -17.48 4.22 1.66
C LYS A 39 -16.95 4.37 0.23
N SER A 40 -16.22 5.44 -0.06
CA SER A 40 -15.74 5.73 -1.41
C SER A 40 -14.67 4.75 -1.93
N ILE A 41 -14.00 4.04 -1.02
CA ILE A 41 -12.97 3.04 -1.34
C ILE A 41 -13.53 1.63 -1.58
N PHE A 42 -14.84 1.42 -1.38
CA PHE A 42 -15.47 0.13 -1.58
C PHE A 42 -15.96 -0.01 -3.02
N GLU A 43 -15.56 -1.08 -3.69
CA GLU A 43 -15.92 -1.38 -5.06
C GLU A 43 -16.47 -2.81 -5.21
N LYS A 44 -17.10 -3.10 -6.35
CA LYS A 44 -17.50 -4.46 -6.69
C LYS A 44 -16.25 -5.32 -6.89
N ILE A 45 -16.20 -6.48 -6.24
CA ILE A 45 -15.05 -7.37 -6.31
C ILE A 45 -15.33 -8.47 -7.35
N PRO A 46 -14.50 -8.61 -8.40
CA PRO A 46 -14.67 -9.67 -9.39
C PRO A 46 -14.39 -11.03 -8.73
N GLU A 47 -15.35 -11.94 -8.70
CA GLU A 47 -15.10 -13.33 -8.31
C GLU A 47 -14.42 -14.08 -9.47
N LYS A 48 -14.91 -13.88 -10.69
CA LYS A 48 -14.43 -14.57 -11.87
C LYS A 48 -14.65 -13.74 -13.13
N VAL A 49 -13.64 -13.75 -14.00
CA VAL A 49 -13.61 -13.07 -15.30
C VAL A 49 -13.05 -14.07 -16.30
N ILE A 50 -13.85 -14.49 -17.27
CA ILE A 50 -13.43 -15.44 -18.31
C ILE A 50 -13.75 -14.84 -19.68
N LYS A 51 -12.75 -14.81 -20.56
CA LYS A 51 -12.94 -14.43 -21.97
C LYS A 51 -12.30 -15.44 -22.89
N SER A 52 -13.09 -16.02 -23.80
CA SER A 52 -12.58 -16.97 -24.79
C SER A 52 -11.97 -16.28 -26.01
N SER A 53 -11.00 -16.94 -26.65
CA SER A 53 -10.40 -16.51 -27.92
C SER A 53 -11.43 -16.33 -29.04
N GLU A 54 -12.47 -17.17 -29.10
CA GLU A 54 -13.55 -17.06 -30.09
C GLU A 54 -14.35 -15.77 -29.94
N ASP A 55 -14.53 -15.29 -28.71
CA ASP A 55 -15.24 -14.04 -28.45
C ASP A 55 -14.40 -12.83 -28.87
N PHE A 56 -13.07 -12.91 -28.76
CA PHE A 56 -12.17 -11.91 -29.35
C PHE A 56 -12.25 -11.88 -30.88
N GLU A 57 -12.39 -13.03 -31.54
CA GLU A 57 -12.53 -13.11 -33.00
C GLU A 57 -13.85 -12.53 -33.50
N LYS A 58 -14.97 -12.76 -32.81
CA LYS A 58 -16.29 -12.20 -33.17
C LYS A 58 -16.27 -10.68 -33.23
N LEU A 59 -15.59 -10.01 -32.28
CA LEU A 59 -15.44 -8.56 -32.24
C LEU A 59 -14.60 -7.99 -33.40
N ASN A 60 -13.77 -8.82 -34.04
CA ASN A 60 -12.92 -8.41 -35.16
C ASN A 60 -13.48 -8.84 -36.54
N LYS A 61 -14.60 -9.57 -36.58
CA LYS A 61 -15.31 -9.94 -37.82
C LYS A 61 -16.12 -8.75 -38.33
N GLY A 62 -15.43 -7.76 -38.92
CA GLY A 62 -16.07 -6.62 -39.56
C GLY A 62 -15.20 -5.36 -39.61
N ARG A 63 -14.11 -5.41 -40.40
CA ARG A 63 -13.09 -4.37 -40.57
C ARG A 63 -12.32 -4.00 -39.28
N PRO A 64 -11.02 -3.65 -39.38
CA PRO A 64 -10.29 -3.11 -38.23
C PRO A 64 -10.89 -1.74 -37.87
N MET A 65 -11.80 -1.72 -36.89
CA MET A 65 -12.29 -0.48 -36.31
C MET A 65 -11.28 0.07 -35.30
N THR A 66 -11.07 1.39 -35.35
CA THR A 66 -10.30 2.15 -34.36
C THR A 66 -10.98 2.08 -32.98
N GLY A 67 -10.23 2.32 -31.90
CA GLY A 67 -10.74 2.25 -30.51
C GLY A 67 -12.10 2.94 -30.31
N LEU A 68 -12.26 4.18 -30.77
CA LEU A 68 -13.51 4.94 -30.67
C LEU A 68 -14.72 4.28 -31.38
N GLY A 69 -14.49 3.59 -32.50
CA GLY A 69 -15.54 2.90 -33.25
C GLY A 69 -15.97 1.61 -32.54
N LYS A 70 -15.01 0.91 -31.93
CA LYS A 70 -15.29 -0.26 -31.08
C LYS A 70 -16.04 0.16 -29.82
N ASP A 71 -15.65 1.25 -29.16
CA ASP A 71 -16.32 1.75 -27.96
C ASP A 71 -17.78 2.08 -28.21
N TRP A 72 -18.11 2.70 -29.35
CA TRP A 72 -19.51 3.01 -29.65
C TRP A 72 -20.35 1.76 -29.89
N LEU A 73 -19.77 0.73 -30.54
CA LEU A 73 -20.42 -0.55 -30.84
C LEU A 73 -20.62 -1.44 -29.61
N THR A 74 -19.66 -1.45 -28.66
CA THR A 74 -19.77 -2.22 -27.41
C THR A 74 -20.53 -1.49 -26.31
N ASN A 75 -21.18 -0.37 -26.65
CA ASN A 75 -21.82 0.55 -25.70
C ASN A 75 -20.87 0.97 -24.56
N LYS A 76 -19.68 1.42 -24.94
CA LYS A 76 -18.55 1.78 -24.07
C LYS A 76 -18.16 0.63 -23.14
N GLY A 77 -18.11 -0.59 -23.68
CA GLY A 77 -17.74 -1.80 -22.93
C GLY A 77 -18.83 -2.41 -22.06
N GLN A 78 -20.02 -1.80 -21.93
CA GLN A 78 -21.09 -2.28 -21.04
C GLN A 78 -21.61 -3.69 -21.38
N GLU A 79 -21.44 -4.18 -22.62
CA GLU A 79 -21.83 -5.55 -22.96
C GLU A 79 -20.87 -6.62 -22.42
N ASN A 80 -19.63 -6.26 -22.06
CA ASN A 80 -18.63 -7.19 -21.53
C ASN A 80 -18.87 -7.57 -20.05
N ASP A 81 -19.72 -6.82 -19.34
CA ASP A 81 -20.07 -7.10 -17.93
C ASP A 81 -20.83 -8.42 -17.74
N LYS A 82 -21.40 -8.99 -18.81
CA LYS A 82 -22.14 -10.28 -18.76
C LYS A 82 -21.24 -11.48 -18.44
N GLU A 83 -19.93 -11.34 -18.60
CA GLU A 83 -18.94 -12.41 -18.42
C GLU A 83 -18.16 -12.28 -17.10
N ILE A 84 -18.55 -11.32 -16.26
CA ILE A 84 -17.92 -11.05 -14.97
C ILE A 84 -18.89 -11.48 -13.86
N GLU A 85 -18.46 -12.47 -13.10
CA GLU A 85 -19.11 -12.85 -11.84
C GLU A 85 -18.47 -12.01 -10.73
N TYR A 86 -19.30 -11.43 -9.86
CA TYR A 86 -18.87 -10.62 -8.73
C TYR A 86 -19.32 -11.26 -7.43
N PHE A 87 -18.54 -11.08 -6.37
CA PHE A 87 -19.01 -11.41 -5.03
C PHE A 87 -20.21 -10.52 -4.65
N ASP A 88 -21.12 -11.07 -3.82
CA ASP A 88 -22.36 -10.40 -3.38
C ASP A 88 -22.15 -9.06 -2.66
N LYS A 89 -20.95 -8.82 -2.12
CA LYS A 89 -20.62 -7.65 -1.32
C LYS A 89 -19.49 -6.89 -1.96
N ASN A 90 -19.66 -5.57 -2.02
CA ASN A 90 -18.54 -4.69 -2.28
C ASN A 90 -17.49 -4.84 -1.16
N GLY A 91 -16.25 -4.56 -1.50
CA GLY A 91 -15.16 -4.52 -0.56
C GLY A 91 -14.04 -3.61 -1.02
N VAL A 92 -13.07 -3.44 -0.14
CA VAL A 92 -11.82 -2.74 -0.41
C VAL A 92 -10.69 -3.75 -0.38
N LEU A 93 -9.84 -3.75 -1.41
CA LEU A 93 -8.61 -4.54 -1.47
C LEU A 93 -7.60 -3.91 -0.50
N ILE A 94 -7.43 -4.53 0.67
CA ILE A 94 -6.54 -3.99 1.71
C ILE A 94 -5.11 -4.55 1.59
N TYR A 95 -4.93 -5.69 0.91
CA TYR A 95 -3.62 -6.25 0.60
C TYR A 95 -3.66 -7.01 -0.73
N ASP A 96 -2.69 -6.74 -1.60
CA ASP A 96 -2.48 -7.44 -2.87
C ASP A 96 -1.10 -8.10 -2.89
N GLY A 97 -1.08 -9.44 -2.79
CA GLY A 97 0.11 -10.28 -2.83
C GLY A 97 0.22 -11.11 -4.11
N ILE A 98 -0.43 -10.68 -5.20
CA ILE A 98 -0.32 -11.35 -6.50
C ILE A 98 1.12 -11.26 -7.03
N HIS A 99 1.59 -12.37 -7.58
CA HIS A 99 2.87 -12.47 -8.26
C HIS A 99 2.78 -13.37 -9.51
N ALA A 100 3.71 -13.18 -10.44
CA ALA A 100 3.84 -14.06 -11.59
C ALA A 100 4.23 -15.48 -11.16
N SER A 101 3.72 -16.50 -11.86
CA SER A 101 3.99 -17.91 -11.54
C SER A 101 4.61 -18.65 -12.72
N ALA A 102 5.76 -19.28 -12.48
CA ALA A 102 6.49 -20.04 -13.49
C ALA A 102 6.27 -21.56 -13.32
N PHE A 103 5.29 -22.13 -14.01
CA PHE A 103 5.11 -23.59 -14.19
C PHE A 103 4.29 -23.85 -15.46
N GLY A 104 4.47 -25.02 -16.10
CA GLY A 104 3.73 -25.40 -17.31
C GLY A 104 4.27 -24.75 -18.58
N ARG A 105 5.53 -25.05 -18.92
CA ARG A 105 6.23 -24.51 -20.10
C ARG A 105 5.40 -24.74 -21.36
N MET A 106 5.22 -23.70 -22.18
CA MET A 106 4.40 -23.69 -23.41
C MET A 106 2.89 -23.93 -23.21
N ASN A 107 2.37 -23.99 -21.99
CA ASN A 107 0.94 -24.12 -21.75
C ASN A 107 0.24 -22.76 -21.61
N TYR A 108 0.99 -21.71 -21.24
CA TYR A 108 0.45 -20.39 -20.96
C TYR A 108 1.37 -19.31 -21.54
N PHE A 109 0.78 -18.24 -22.07
CA PHE A 109 1.47 -16.99 -22.39
C PHE A 109 1.78 -16.20 -21.11
N TYR A 110 0.85 -16.22 -20.16
CA TYR A 110 0.98 -15.55 -18.88
C TYR A 110 0.29 -16.36 -17.78
N ARG A 111 0.83 -16.32 -16.56
CA ARG A 111 0.22 -16.91 -15.38
C ARG A 111 0.58 -16.13 -14.12
N SER A 112 -0.40 -15.94 -13.25
CA SER A 112 -0.22 -15.36 -11.93
C SER A 112 -1.01 -16.14 -10.87
N LYS A 113 -0.53 -16.02 -9.63
CA LYS A 113 -1.21 -16.52 -8.44
C LYS A 113 -0.87 -15.61 -7.27
N GLY A 114 -1.55 -15.76 -6.14
CA GLY A 114 -1.12 -15.11 -4.91
C GLY A 114 -2.21 -15.13 -3.87
N ILE A 115 -2.21 -14.09 -3.03
CA ILE A 115 -3.22 -13.87 -2.01
C ILE A 115 -3.72 -12.43 -2.13
N ARG A 116 -5.02 -12.25 -1.98
CA ARG A 116 -5.64 -10.94 -1.75
C ARG A 116 -6.46 -10.97 -0.48
N LEU A 117 -6.38 -9.89 0.30
CA LEU A 117 -7.28 -9.68 1.43
C LEU A 117 -8.22 -8.53 1.09
N TYR A 118 -9.51 -8.79 1.24
CA TYR A 118 -10.56 -7.78 1.12
C TYR A 118 -11.20 -7.53 2.47
N LEU A 119 -11.54 -6.27 2.75
CA LEU A 119 -12.52 -5.92 3.77
C LEU A 119 -13.86 -5.65 3.09
N LEU A 120 -14.86 -6.46 3.39
CA LEU A 120 -16.20 -6.35 2.83
C LEU A 120 -17.07 -5.39 3.65
N GLU A 121 -18.09 -4.81 3.00
CA GLU A 121 -19.01 -3.85 3.63
C GLU A 121 -19.75 -4.40 4.86
N ASP A 122 -19.91 -5.72 4.94
CA ASP A 122 -20.55 -6.41 6.06
C ASP A 122 -19.61 -6.66 7.26
N LYS A 123 -18.41 -6.05 7.23
CA LYS A 123 -17.36 -6.09 8.27
C LYS A 123 -16.58 -7.41 8.29
N THR A 124 -16.58 -8.10 7.17
CA THR A 124 -15.87 -9.38 6.99
C THR A 124 -14.52 -9.14 6.33
N ILE A 125 -13.46 -9.68 6.92
CA ILE A 125 -12.16 -9.85 6.26
C ILE A 125 -12.26 -11.16 5.48
N MET A 126 -12.02 -11.09 4.17
CA MET A 126 -12.08 -12.20 3.24
C MET A 126 -10.71 -12.37 2.59
N THR A 127 -10.13 -13.55 2.74
CA THR A 127 -8.88 -13.94 2.10
C THR A 127 -9.19 -14.80 0.91
N VAL A 128 -8.65 -14.44 -0.25
CA VAL A 128 -8.82 -15.19 -1.50
C VAL A 128 -7.48 -15.51 -2.14
N CYS A 129 -7.43 -16.63 -2.85
CA CYS A 129 -6.35 -17.02 -3.75
C CYS A 129 -6.77 -16.67 -5.19
N PRO A 130 -6.30 -15.53 -5.74
CA PRO A 130 -6.43 -15.27 -7.17
C PRO A 130 -5.56 -16.25 -7.97
N TYR A 131 -6.14 -16.78 -9.05
CA TYR A 131 -5.45 -17.51 -10.10
C TYR A 131 -5.81 -16.88 -11.43
N SER A 132 -4.81 -16.56 -12.24
CA SER A 132 -5.04 -16.07 -13.58
C SER A 132 -4.07 -16.67 -14.57
N TYR A 133 -4.55 -16.90 -15.78
CA TYR A 133 -3.73 -17.31 -16.90
C TYR A 133 -4.26 -16.76 -18.22
N ILE A 134 -3.35 -16.69 -19.18
CA ILE A 134 -3.64 -16.40 -20.58
C ILE A 134 -3.00 -17.51 -21.40
N ASP A 135 -3.77 -18.15 -22.27
CA ASP A 135 -3.31 -19.20 -23.17
C ASP A 135 -4.00 -19.08 -24.54
N HIS A 136 -3.95 -20.15 -25.33
CA HIS A 136 -4.59 -20.21 -26.65
C HIS A 136 -6.12 -20.15 -26.59
N GLN A 137 -6.73 -20.52 -25.46
CA GLN A 137 -8.18 -20.53 -25.25
C GLN A 137 -8.71 -19.18 -24.76
N GLY A 138 -7.86 -18.33 -24.19
CA GLY A 138 -8.18 -16.93 -23.89
C GLY A 138 -7.64 -16.47 -22.54
N PHE A 139 -8.43 -15.65 -21.84
CA PHE A 139 -8.12 -15.09 -20.52
C PHE A 139 -9.01 -15.72 -19.45
N SER A 140 -8.41 -16.09 -18.32
CA SER A 140 -9.12 -16.53 -17.12
C SER A 140 -8.55 -15.85 -15.88
N PHE A 141 -9.44 -15.36 -15.03
CA PHE A 141 -9.13 -14.87 -13.69
C PHE A 141 -10.22 -15.38 -12.75
N VAL A 142 -9.81 -16.03 -11.66
CA VAL A 142 -10.72 -16.59 -10.65
C VAL A 142 -10.14 -16.31 -9.27
N GLN A 143 -10.98 -15.87 -8.33
CA GLN A 143 -10.61 -15.70 -6.92
C GLN A 143 -11.27 -16.79 -6.08
N GLU A 144 -10.48 -17.73 -5.58
CA GLU A 144 -10.96 -18.80 -4.70
C GLU A 144 -10.98 -18.31 -3.24
N GLU A 145 -12.12 -18.41 -2.56
CA GLU A 145 -12.24 -18.06 -1.14
C GLU A 145 -11.49 -19.08 -0.26
N VAL A 146 -10.57 -18.59 0.59
CA VAL A 146 -9.74 -19.43 1.47
C VAL A 146 -10.17 -19.30 2.93
N ASP A 147 -10.47 -18.09 3.36
CA ASP A 147 -10.85 -17.79 4.74
C ASP A 147 -11.73 -16.55 4.79
N LYS A 148 -12.63 -16.51 5.78
CA LYS A 148 -13.62 -15.46 5.93
C LYS A 148 -14.04 -15.30 7.38
N THR A 149 -13.83 -14.10 7.93
CA THR A 149 -14.19 -13.82 9.33
C THR A 149 -14.64 -12.39 9.54
N LYS A 150 -15.61 -12.18 10.43
CA LYS A 150 -15.97 -10.81 10.85
C LYS A 150 -14.88 -10.28 11.76
N PHE A 151 -14.29 -9.13 11.46
CA PHE A 151 -13.16 -8.62 12.24
C PHE A 151 -13.50 -8.42 13.73
N LYS A 152 -14.78 -8.14 14.04
CA LYS A 152 -15.25 -8.02 15.42
C LYS A 152 -15.21 -9.32 16.23
N LYS A 153 -15.14 -10.48 15.57
CA LYS A 153 -15.02 -11.80 16.22
C LYS A 153 -13.59 -12.14 16.61
N ILE A 154 -12.60 -11.49 15.99
CA ILE A 154 -11.18 -11.65 16.33
C ILE A 154 -10.91 -10.94 17.66
N LYS A 155 -10.46 -11.66 18.69
CA LYS A 155 -10.29 -11.13 20.06
C LYS A 155 -8.88 -11.30 20.62
N THR A 156 -8.08 -12.19 20.04
CA THR A 156 -6.74 -12.53 20.54
C THR A 156 -5.66 -12.20 19.51
N ALA A 157 -4.42 -11.99 19.98
CA ALA A 157 -3.30 -11.70 19.10
C ALA A 157 -3.01 -12.86 18.13
N ASP A 158 -3.20 -14.11 18.57
CA ASP A 158 -2.95 -15.28 17.73
C ASP A 158 -4.02 -15.43 16.62
N GLU A 159 -5.29 -15.11 16.89
CA GLU A 159 -6.32 -15.03 15.83
C GLU A 159 -5.98 -13.92 14.82
N VAL A 160 -5.46 -12.78 15.27
CA VAL A 160 -5.01 -11.72 14.34
C VAL A 160 -3.86 -12.24 13.46
N GLN A 161 -2.88 -12.93 14.04
CA GLN A 161 -1.77 -13.54 13.32
C GLN A 161 -2.24 -14.63 12.35
N GLN A 162 -3.27 -15.40 12.69
CA GLN A 162 -3.85 -16.41 11.81
C GLN A 162 -4.47 -15.75 10.56
N HIS A 163 -5.26 -14.69 10.74
CA HIS A 163 -5.99 -14.06 9.63
C HIS A 163 -5.10 -13.12 8.79
N LEU A 164 -4.14 -12.42 9.39
CA LEU A 164 -3.22 -11.54 8.67
C LEU A 164 -1.89 -12.20 8.30
N GLY A 165 -1.59 -13.39 8.82
CA GLY A 165 -0.34 -14.11 8.52
C GLY A 165 -0.16 -14.45 7.04
N TRP A 166 -1.24 -14.42 6.25
CA TRP A 166 -1.20 -14.55 4.79
C TRP A 166 -0.50 -13.39 4.08
N THR A 167 -0.28 -12.25 4.74
CA THR A 167 0.39 -11.09 4.15
C THR A 167 1.92 -11.12 4.29
N ARG A 168 2.49 -12.30 4.60
CA ARG A 168 3.94 -12.50 4.66
C ARG A 168 4.55 -12.34 3.28
N GLU A 169 5.70 -11.67 3.22
CA GLU A 169 6.44 -11.47 1.97
C GLU A 169 7.10 -12.78 1.50
N ASP A 170 7.64 -13.58 2.43
CA ASP A 170 8.15 -14.93 2.14
C ASP A 170 7.17 -16.00 2.66
N PRO A 171 6.55 -16.81 1.77
CA PRO A 171 5.66 -17.88 2.19
C PRO A 171 6.37 -19.01 2.96
N ASN A 172 7.71 -19.08 2.91
CA ASN A 172 8.48 -20.05 3.69
C ASN A 172 8.79 -19.57 5.10
N ASP A 173 8.64 -18.26 5.39
CA ASP A 173 8.87 -17.73 6.71
C ASP A 173 7.71 -18.10 7.65
N ARG A 174 8.05 -18.78 8.74
CA ARG A 174 7.10 -19.18 9.79
C ARG A 174 7.01 -18.19 10.94
N SER A 175 7.79 -17.11 10.91
CA SER A 175 7.80 -16.06 11.93
C SER A 175 6.46 -15.33 12.01
N LYS A 176 6.18 -14.72 13.16
CA LYS A 176 5.00 -13.86 13.31
C LYS A 176 5.22 -12.56 12.53
N ILE A 177 4.18 -12.08 11.86
CA ILE A 177 4.27 -10.78 11.17
C ILE A 177 4.24 -9.63 12.18
N LYS A 178 4.86 -8.50 11.82
CA LYS A 178 4.64 -7.21 12.49
C LYS A 178 3.26 -6.68 12.09
N VAL A 179 2.25 -6.95 12.91
CA VAL A 179 0.83 -6.74 12.55
C VAL A 179 0.55 -5.26 12.35
N ASN A 180 0.97 -4.41 13.28
CA ASN A 180 0.65 -2.99 13.22
C ASN A 180 1.40 -2.30 12.07
N GLU A 181 2.61 -2.77 11.74
CA GLU A 181 3.30 -2.35 10.51
C GLU A 181 2.45 -2.64 9.27
N GLN A 182 1.96 -3.88 9.15
CA GLN A 182 1.11 -4.28 8.03
C GLN A 182 -0.20 -3.48 7.99
N LEU A 183 -0.84 -3.23 9.14
CA LEU A 183 -2.05 -2.39 9.20
C LEU A 183 -1.80 -0.97 8.70
N ILE A 184 -0.64 -0.38 9.01
CA ILE A 184 -0.28 0.96 8.50
C ILE A 184 -0.05 0.92 6.99
N LYS A 185 0.65 -0.10 6.48
CA LYS A 185 0.81 -0.30 5.02
C LYS A 185 -0.55 -0.41 4.33
N MET A 186 -1.45 -1.24 4.84
CA MET A 186 -2.81 -1.42 4.30
C MET A 186 -3.57 -0.08 4.26
N LEU A 187 -3.57 0.67 5.37
CA LEU A 187 -4.30 1.95 5.48
C LEU A 187 -3.76 3.03 4.53
N THR A 188 -2.46 2.99 4.24
CA THR A 188 -1.74 4.07 3.52
C THR A 188 -1.43 3.74 2.07
N SER A 189 -1.92 2.61 1.53
CA SER A 189 -1.62 2.14 0.17
C SER A 189 -2.83 1.81 -0.68
N ILE A 190 -4.06 2.10 -0.21
CA ILE A 190 -5.28 1.88 -1.00
C ILE A 190 -5.21 2.71 -2.27
N LYS A 191 -5.35 2.01 -3.40
CA LYS A 191 -5.34 2.63 -4.74
C LYS A 191 -6.69 3.27 -5.02
N LYS A 192 -6.66 4.34 -5.83
CA LYS A 192 -7.87 5.02 -6.30
C LYS A 192 -8.63 4.07 -7.24
N PRO A 193 -9.93 3.83 -7.03
CA PRO A 193 -10.72 3.06 -7.98
C PRO A 193 -10.66 3.70 -9.36
N PHE A 194 -10.56 2.87 -10.40
CA PHE A 194 -10.59 3.29 -11.80
C PHE A 194 -11.49 2.38 -12.62
N HIS A 195 -11.94 2.88 -13.76
CA HIS A 195 -12.75 2.08 -14.68
C HIS A 195 -11.84 1.09 -15.43
N ARG A 196 -12.25 -0.18 -15.46
CA ARG A 196 -11.48 -1.25 -16.09
C ARG A 196 -12.00 -1.46 -17.51
N ASP A 197 -11.21 -1.07 -18.49
CA ASP A 197 -11.50 -1.20 -19.93
C ASP A 197 -11.09 -2.58 -20.46
N TYR A 198 -10.13 -3.25 -19.81
CA TYR A 198 -9.61 -4.55 -20.23
C TYR A 198 -9.70 -5.61 -19.14
N TYR A 199 -9.95 -6.87 -19.54
CA TYR A 199 -10.03 -8.00 -18.60
C TYR A 199 -8.76 -8.20 -17.76
N LEU A 200 -7.58 -7.88 -18.32
CA LEU A 200 -6.30 -7.93 -17.60
C LEU A 200 -6.25 -6.92 -16.44
N GLU A 201 -7.03 -5.85 -16.48
CA GLU A 201 -7.05 -4.80 -15.45
C GLU A 201 -7.76 -5.22 -14.16
N TYR A 202 -8.49 -6.34 -14.19
CA TYR A 202 -8.99 -7.02 -12.99
C TYR A 202 -7.87 -7.77 -12.25
N LEU A 203 -6.78 -8.09 -12.96
CA LEU A 203 -5.58 -8.67 -12.39
C LEU A 203 -4.55 -7.60 -11.99
N LEU A 204 -4.17 -6.71 -12.91
CA LEU A 204 -3.08 -5.75 -12.75
C LEU A 204 -3.58 -4.31 -12.89
N THR A 205 -3.07 -3.40 -12.07
CA THR A 205 -3.37 -1.96 -12.23
C THR A 205 -2.35 -1.32 -13.19
N PRO A 206 -2.78 -0.71 -14.31
CA PRO A 206 -1.87 -0.02 -15.23
C PRO A 206 -1.17 1.18 -14.56
N PRO A 207 0.08 1.52 -14.94
CA PRO A 207 0.86 2.56 -14.25
C PRO A 207 0.27 3.98 -14.27
N ASP A 208 -0.49 4.33 -15.31
CA ASP A 208 -1.12 5.65 -15.49
C ASP A 208 -2.34 5.88 -14.57
N VAL A 209 -2.95 4.79 -14.11
CA VAL A 209 -4.06 4.78 -13.15
C VAL A 209 -3.66 4.26 -11.77
N ASP A 210 -2.41 3.82 -11.58
CA ASP A 210 -1.86 3.38 -10.30
C ASP A 210 -1.59 4.55 -9.32
N LYS A 211 -2.68 5.19 -8.88
CA LYS A 211 -2.67 6.36 -8.01
C LYS A 211 -3.17 5.97 -6.62
N ILE A 212 -2.56 6.55 -5.59
CA ILE A 212 -3.03 6.39 -4.21
C ILE A 212 -4.39 7.13 -4.06
N SER A 213 -5.31 6.53 -3.30
CA SER A 213 -6.62 7.10 -3.02
C SER A 213 -6.53 8.33 -2.10
N ASP A 214 -7.51 9.22 -2.24
CA ASP A 214 -7.67 10.39 -1.35
C ASP A 214 -7.84 9.96 0.12
N PHE A 215 -8.45 8.78 0.35
CA PHE A 215 -8.51 8.12 1.66
C PHE A 215 -7.10 7.87 2.22
N SER A 216 -6.25 7.15 1.49
CA SER A 216 -4.91 6.79 1.97
C SER A 216 -4.01 8.02 2.12
N GLU A 217 -4.09 9.00 1.22
CA GLU A 217 -3.38 10.28 1.38
C GLU A 217 -3.78 10.99 2.68
N ASN A 218 -5.08 11.09 2.98
CA ASN A 218 -5.57 11.67 4.23
C ASN A 218 -5.10 10.88 5.47
N ILE A 219 -5.07 9.55 5.40
CA ILE A 219 -4.57 8.73 6.51
C ILE A 219 -3.06 8.94 6.73
N ARG A 220 -2.26 9.05 5.66
CA ARG A 220 -0.82 9.39 5.75
C ARG A 220 -0.61 10.71 6.48
N LEU A 221 -1.38 11.75 6.13
CA LEU A 221 -1.34 13.04 6.81
C LEU A 221 -1.67 12.87 8.31
N LYS A 222 -2.74 12.15 8.63
CA LYS A 222 -3.16 11.97 10.03
C LYS A 222 -2.14 11.21 10.88
N PHE A 223 -1.40 10.23 10.33
CA PHE A 223 -0.30 9.59 11.05
C PHE A 223 0.77 10.61 11.45
N TRP A 224 1.13 11.51 10.55
CA TRP A 224 2.06 12.60 10.82
C TRP A 224 1.51 13.64 11.79
N ASP A 225 0.23 14.02 11.67
CA ASP A 225 -0.42 14.94 12.61
C ASP A 225 -0.39 14.42 14.04
N VAL A 226 -0.75 13.13 14.23
CA VAL A 226 -0.68 12.45 15.52
C VAL A 226 0.77 12.41 16.01
N CYS A 227 1.69 11.90 15.18
CA CYS A 227 3.11 11.77 15.50
C CYS A 227 3.74 13.10 15.98
N LEU A 228 3.49 14.20 15.26
CA LEU A 228 4.07 15.52 15.52
C LEU A 228 3.27 16.35 16.53
N SER A 229 2.16 15.82 17.05
CA SER A 229 1.31 16.53 18.01
C SER A 229 2.00 16.71 19.37
N LYS A 230 1.62 17.79 20.08
CA LYS A 230 2.03 17.99 21.48
C LYS A 230 1.45 16.92 22.40
N ARG A 231 0.24 16.43 22.07
CA ARG A 231 -0.47 15.39 22.82
C ARG A 231 0.32 14.09 22.82
N PHE A 232 0.77 13.63 21.65
CA PHE A 232 1.56 12.41 21.52
C PHE A 232 2.85 12.49 22.33
N LYS A 233 3.61 13.59 22.19
CA LYS A 233 4.82 13.84 22.98
C LYS A 233 4.54 13.87 24.50
N LYS A 234 3.42 14.46 24.92
CA LYS A 234 3.03 14.53 26.34
C LYS A 234 2.69 13.14 26.88
N ASN A 235 1.99 12.32 26.10
CA ASN A 235 1.51 11.00 26.53
C ASN A 235 2.62 9.93 26.52
N TRP A 236 3.51 9.97 25.52
CA TRP A 236 4.46 8.89 25.25
C TRP A 236 5.94 9.32 25.34
N GLY A 237 6.23 10.60 25.54
CA GLY A 237 7.58 11.12 25.65
C GLY A 237 8.24 11.47 24.32
N LYS A 238 9.45 12.04 24.41
CA LYS A 238 10.23 12.51 23.25
C LYS A 238 10.77 11.34 22.41
N GLU A 239 11.29 10.31 23.07
CA GLU A 239 11.86 9.13 22.41
C GLU A 239 10.83 8.40 21.55
N MET A 240 9.63 8.18 22.08
CA MET A 240 8.55 7.54 21.30
C MET A 240 8.16 8.38 20.08
N GLN A 241 8.16 9.72 20.19
CA GLN A 241 7.92 10.60 19.04
C GLN A 241 9.05 10.48 17.99
N GLU A 242 10.30 10.38 18.39
CA GLU A 242 11.44 10.20 17.47
C GLU A 242 11.41 8.83 16.79
N ASN A 243 11.03 7.77 17.52
CA ASN A 243 10.80 6.44 16.96
C ASN A 243 9.62 6.43 15.99
N ALA A 244 8.55 7.16 16.28
CA ALA A 244 7.41 7.33 15.38
C ALA A 244 7.82 7.97 14.05
N ILE A 245 8.59 9.07 14.10
CA ILE A 245 9.11 9.76 12.91
C ILE A 245 9.99 8.81 12.09
N SER A 246 10.90 8.10 12.76
CA SER A 246 11.82 7.15 12.12
C SER A 246 11.05 5.99 11.47
N PHE A 247 10.03 5.48 12.14
CA PHE A 247 9.20 4.40 11.65
C PHE A 247 8.37 4.79 10.41
N LEU A 248 7.70 5.95 10.42
CA LEU A 248 6.98 6.45 9.25
C LEU A 248 7.91 6.70 8.06
N SER A 249 9.13 7.18 8.33
CA SER A 249 10.18 7.36 7.32
C SER A 249 10.66 6.02 6.75
N TYR A 250 10.85 5.00 7.61
CA TYR A 250 11.17 3.63 7.21
C TYR A 250 10.10 3.03 6.28
N LEU A 251 8.82 3.28 6.57
CA LEU A 251 7.71 2.90 5.71
C LEU A 251 7.59 3.72 4.41
N LYS A 252 8.47 4.70 4.20
CA LYS A 252 8.45 5.63 3.05
C LYS A 252 7.14 6.41 2.96
N ILE A 253 6.58 6.80 4.11
CA ILE A 253 5.42 7.69 4.20
C ILE A 253 5.92 9.09 4.54
N PRO A 254 6.08 10.00 3.55
CA PRO A 254 6.61 11.33 3.81
C PRO A 254 5.59 12.24 4.52
N PRO A 255 6.02 13.17 5.38
CA PRO A 255 5.16 14.24 5.87
C PRO A 255 4.90 15.26 4.76
N SER A 256 3.79 15.99 4.85
CA SER A 256 3.59 17.15 3.99
C SER A 256 4.52 18.31 4.36
N PRO A 257 4.86 19.21 3.41
CA PRO A 257 5.64 20.41 3.70
C PRO A 257 5.02 21.27 4.82
N ILE A 258 3.68 21.37 4.86
CA ILE A 258 2.95 22.14 5.87
C ILE A 258 3.19 21.56 7.27
N GLN A 259 3.13 20.23 7.42
CA GLN A 259 3.36 19.55 8.70
C GLN A 259 4.80 19.75 9.20
N ILE A 260 5.78 19.73 8.30
CA ILE A 260 7.18 20.04 8.62
C ILE A 260 7.29 21.47 9.15
N LEU A 261 6.75 22.44 8.41
CA LEU A 261 6.80 23.86 8.78
C LEU A 261 6.13 24.12 10.12
N GLU A 262 4.96 23.53 10.37
CA GLU A 262 4.27 23.66 11.65
C GLU A 262 5.06 23.05 12.80
N PHE A 263 5.67 21.89 12.60
CA PHE A 263 6.49 21.25 13.61
C PHE A 263 7.73 22.09 13.96
N ILE A 264 8.41 22.63 12.94
CA ILE A 264 9.56 23.53 13.13
C ILE A 264 9.13 24.80 13.87
N LYS A 265 8.04 25.47 13.44
CA LYS A 265 7.48 26.65 14.12
C LYS A 265 7.16 26.39 15.59
N ARG A 266 6.63 25.21 15.92
CA ARG A 266 6.32 24.82 17.31
C ARG A 266 7.57 24.60 18.17
N LYS A 267 8.65 24.06 17.59
CA LYS A 267 9.91 23.80 18.29
C LYS A 267 10.80 25.05 18.43
N SER A 268 10.60 26.05 17.58
CA SER A 268 11.44 27.25 17.47
C SER A 268 10.97 28.45 18.31
N LYS A 269 10.21 28.23 19.39
CA LYS A 269 9.82 29.33 20.30
C LYS A 269 11.07 30.09 20.80
N GLY A 270 11.37 31.22 20.17
CA GLY A 270 12.51 32.10 20.48
C GLY A 270 13.52 32.32 19.33
N ALA A 271 13.50 31.54 18.25
CA ALA A 271 14.34 31.77 17.08
C ALA A 271 13.60 32.65 16.05
N LYS A 272 14.29 33.64 15.48
CA LYS A 272 13.69 34.52 14.45
C LYS A 272 13.30 33.67 13.24
N LEU A 273 12.14 33.97 12.67
CA LEU A 273 11.60 33.30 11.47
C LEU A 273 12.64 33.24 10.33
N ASP A 274 13.52 34.23 10.28
CA ASP A 274 14.62 34.38 9.35
C ASP A 274 15.67 33.24 9.47
N GLU A 275 16.03 32.78 10.68
CA GLU A 275 16.98 31.66 10.87
C GLU A 275 16.40 30.31 10.42
N ILE A 276 15.06 30.20 10.44
CA ILE A 276 14.36 28.99 10.00
C ILE A 276 14.29 28.96 8.47
N LEU A 277 13.98 30.10 7.85
CA LEU A 277 13.98 30.24 6.40
C LEU A 277 15.39 30.09 5.84
N GLU A 278 16.40 30.67 6.49
CA GLU A 278 17.81 30.52 6.12
C GLU A 278 18.28 29.06 6.23
N LYS A 279 17.77 28.27 7.18
CA LYS A 279 18.05 26.82 7.25
C LYS A 279 17.34 26.01 6.17
N ILE A 280 16.12 26.39 5.79
CA ILE A 280 15.38 25.75 4.70
C ILE A 280 16.03 26.08 3.36
N ASP A 281 16.40 27.34 3.13
CA ASP A 281 17.13 27.79 1.93
C ASP A 281 18.53 27.17 1.87
N ASN A 282 19.26 27.07 2.98
CA ASN A 282 20.53 26.34 3.01
C ASN A 282 20.37 24.83 2.73
N LEU A 283 19.30 24.19 3.18
CA LEU A 283 19.00 22.79 2.83
C LEU A 283 18.65 22.66 1.35
N GLN A 284 17.90 23.61 0.81
CA GLN A 284 17.51 23.66 -0.59
C GLN A 284 18.71 23.93 -1.51
N ASP A 285 19.60 24.87 -1.15
CA ASP A 285 20.83 25.22 -1.86
C ASP A 285 21.88 24.11 -1.80
N ASN A 286 21.99 23.38 -0.68
CA ASN A 286 22.87 22.21 -0.60
C ASN A 286 22.36 21.05 -1.47
N LEU A 287 21.05 20.94 -1.66
CA LEU A 287 20.43 19.95 -2.55
C LEU A 287 20.50 20.37 -4.03
N THR A 288 20.53 21.67 -4.35
CA THR A 288 20.59 22.17 -5.73
C THR A 288 22.00 22.48 -6.25
N ASN A 289 22.99 22.73 -5.38
CA ASN A 289 24.39 22.97 -5.78
C ASN A 289 25.21 21.69 -5.99
N GLN A 290 24.63 20.50 -5.80
CA GLN A 290 25.19 19.25 -6.30
C GLN A 290 24.70 19.03 -7.73
N LYS A 291 25.34 19.70 -8.69
CA LYS A 291 25.28 19.31 -10.10
C LYS A 291 26.05 18.00 -10.29
N GLU A 292 25.39 16.90 -9.98
CA GLU A 292 25.50 15.57 -10.60
C GLU A 292 24.68 14.58 -9.74
N ASP A 293 23.89 13.75 -10.42
CA ASP A 293 22.87 12.85 -9.87
C ASP A 293 23.31 12.09 -8.60
N ILE A 294 22.78 12.49 -7.45
CA ILE A 294 22.93 11.78 -6.17
C ILE A 294 22.00 10.56 -6.10
N PHE A 295 21.09 10.41 -7.06
CA PHE A 295 20.21 9.27 -7.18
C PHE A 295 20.43 8.54 -8.50
N GLU A 296 21.55 7.81 -8.63
CA GLU A 296 21.50 6.60 -9.45
C GLU A 296 20.70 5.54 -8.70
N PHE A 297 19.40 5.44 -9.03
CA PHE A 297 18.57 4.31 -8.66
C PHE A 297 19.07 3.07 -9.41
N LYS A 298 20.09 2.40 -8.86
CA LYS A 298 20.43 1.03 -9.28
C LYS A 298 19.83 0.04 -8.29
N PRO A 299 18.93 -0.85 -8.75
CA PRO A 299 18.41 -1.90 -7.90
C PRO A 299 19.51 -2.96 -7.77
N ASN A 300 20.07 -3.11 -6.57
CA ASN A 300 20.69 -4.37 -6.17
C ASN A 300 20.45 -4.63 -4.68
N ILE A 301 20.34 -5.91 -4.38
CA ILE A 301 19.79 -6.52 -3.18
C ILE A 301 20.54 -6.03 -1.91
N GLY A 302 19.86 -5.26 -1.06
CA GLY A 302 20.33 -4.92 0.30
C GLY A 302 20.41 -3.43 0.66
N GLY A 303 19.26 -2.75 0.81
CA GLY A 303 19.10 -1.54 1.65
C GLY A 303 19.75 -0.23 1.17
N VAL A 304 19.14 0.90 1.55
CA VAL A 304 19.78 2.23 1.46
C VAL A 304 20.85 2.29 2.53
N GLY A 305 22.10 2.10 2.14
CA GLY A 305 23.26 2.34 3.00
C GLY A 305 23.90 3.67 2.64
N ILE A 306 23.97 4.61 3.59
CA ILE A 306 25.03 5.62 3.53
C ILE A 306 26.34 4.84 3.72
N ASN A 307 27.20 4.83 2.71
CA ASN A 307 28.51 4.20 2.81
C ASN A 307 29.42 5.05 3.72
N LEU A 308 29.24 4.92 5.04
CA LEU A 308 30.00 5.65 6.07
C LEU A 308 31.50 5.35 5.99
N ASN A 309 31.91 4.21 5.42
CA ASN A 309 33.32 3.88 5.18
C ASN A 309 33.93 4.71 4.04
N GLU A 310 33.15 5.06 3.03
CA GLU A 310 33.59 5.93 1.94
C GLU A 310 33.52 7.42 2.35
N LEU A 311 32.54 7.77 3.18
CA LEU A 311 32.45 9.07 3.85
C LEU A 311 33.67 9.31 4.76
N ASN A 312 34.06 8.34 5.60
CA ASN A 312 35.23 8.43 6.46
C ASN A 312 36.56 8.48 5.68
N LYS A 313 36.70 7.70 4.60
CA LYS A 313 37.90 7.79 3.72
C LYS A 313 38.02 9.16 3.06
N ARG A 314 36.92 9.82 2.71
CA ARG A 314 36.91 11.15 2.07
C ARG A 314 37.09 12.28 3.08
N ILE A 315 36.60 12.12 4.31
CA ILE A 315 36.86 13.04 5.42
C ILE A 315 38.35 12.97 5.82
N ALA A 316 38.93 11.78 5.99
CA ALA A 316 40.36 11.62 6.31
C ALA A 316 41.26 12.29 5.24
N LYS A 317 40.90 12.13 3.96
CA LYS A 317 41.63 12.74 2.83
C LYS A 317 41.50 14.27 2.75
N LYS A 318 40.48 14.87 3.36
CA LYS A 318 40.22 16.32 3.36
C LYS A 318 40.81 17.01 4.59
N PHE A 319 41.17 16.26 5.63
CA PHE A 319 41.78 16.76 6.88
C PHE A 319 43.26 16.37 7.07
N ASN A 320 43.92 15.72 6.09
CA ASN A 320 45.32 15.27 6.16
C ASN A 320 45.67 14.51 7.47
N LEU A 321 44.90 13.46 7.75
CA LEU A 321 45.32 12.36 8.64
C LEU A 321 45.64 11.12 7.83
#